data_AF-A0A954FU11-F1
#
_entry.id   AF-A0A954FU11-F1
#
_cell.length_a   1.000
_cell.length_b   1.000
_cell.length_c   1.000
_cell.angle_alpha   90.00
_cell.angle_beta   90.00
_cell.angle_gamma   90.00
#
_symmetry.space_group_name_H-M   'P 1'
#
loop_
_entity.id
_entity.type
_entity.pdbx_description
1 polymer ?
#
loop_
_entity_poly.entity_id
_entity_poly.type
_entity_poly.pdbx_seq_one_letter_code
_entity_poly.pdbx_strand_id
1 'polypeptide(L)'
;MSQSISSLNLTARTDFTSLLSKERLRIYGYIRALVPHSSDADDVYQSVCLTLWKKFAEFDPERDFFFWACGIAYYTVCNHRRSTRHDRHFFNQELIEKMSQKREQHLSN
;
A
#
# COMPACT_ATOMS: atom_id res chain seq x y z
N MET A 1 -32.16 8.35 18.68
CA MET A 1 -31.23 7.24 18.39
C MET A 1 -30.23 7.54 17.26
N SER A 2 -30.56 8.34 16.23
CA SER A 2 -29.64 8.66 15.12
C SER A 2 -28.38 9.46 15.53
N GLN A 3 -28.43 10.23 16.62
CA GLN A 3 -27.31 11.08 17.08
C GLN A 3 -26.13 10.25 17.68
N SER A 4 -26.40 9.10 18.31
CA SER A 4 -25.36 8.28 18.97
C SER A 4 -24.51 7.44 18.01
N ILE A 5 -25.07 7.02 16.87
CA ILE A 5 -24.32 6.19 15.90
C ILE A 5 -23.29 7.08 15.16
N SER A 6 -23.67 8.32 14.87
CA SER A 6 -22.80 9.32 14.23
C SER A 6 -21.61 9.71 15.11
N SER A 7 -21.82 9.84 16.43
CA SER A 7 -20.75 10.22 17.37
C SER A 7 -19.78 9.08 17.63
N LEU A 8 -20.26 7.84 17.78
CA LEU A 8 -19.40 6.65 17.97
C LEU A 8 -18.46 6.44 16.77
N ASN A 9 -18.98 6.64 15.56
CA ASN A 9 -18.18 6.56 14.35
C ASN A 9 -17.19 7.73 14.24
N LEU A 10 -17.49 8.92 14.79
CA LEU A 10 -16.52 10.01 14.82
C LEU A 10 -15.34 9.71 15.76
N THR A 11 -15.60 9.14 16.94
CA THR A 11 -14.56 8.80 17.93
C THR A 11 -13.60 7.73 17.41
N ALA A 12 -14.11 6.63 16.84
CA ALA A 12 -13.26 5.59 16.26
C ALA A 12 -12.35 6.14 15.15
N ARG A 13 -12.88 7.08 14.34
CA ARG A 13 -12.11 7.73 13.29
C ARG A 13 -11.00 8.63 13.84
N THR A 14 -11.25 9.37 14.91
CA THR A 14 -10.23 10.20 15.57
C THR A 14 -9.16 9.37 16.28
N ASP A 15 -9.55 8.26 16.89
CA ASP A 15 -8.61 7.35 17.56
C ASP A 15 -7.66 6.71 16.56
N PHE A 16 -8.19 6.26 15.42
CA PHE A 16 -7.39 5.76 14.31
C PHE A 16 -6.40 6.80 13.80
N THR A 17 -6.86 8.02 13.50
CA THR A 17 -5.98 9.04 12.91
C THR A 17 -4.89 9.45 13.89
N SER A 18 -5.18 9.48 15.20
CA SER A 18 -4.21 9.72 16.25
C SER A 18 -3.15 8.61 16.32
N LEU A 19 -3.57 7.35 16.38
CA LEU A 19 -2.68 6.18 16.42
C LEU A 19 -1.81 6.09 15.16
N LEU A 20 -2.42 6.24 13.98
CA LEU A 20 -1.71 6.20 12.71
C LEU A 20 -0.69 7.34 12.61
N SER A 21 -1.05 8.56 13.04
CA SER A 21 -0.12 9.70 13.00
C SER A 21 1.08 9.48 13.90
N LYS A 22 0.88 8.89 15.09
CA LYS A 22 1.95 8.55 16.03
C LYS A 22 2.91 7.50 15.45
N GLU A 23 2.38 6.47 14.80
CA GLU A 23 3.18 5.34 14.31
C GLU A 23 3.64 5.49 12.84
N ARG A 24 3.20 6.55 12.15
CA ARG A 24 3.47 6.81 10.73
C ARG A 24 4.92 6.60 10.33
N LEU A 25 5.86 7.24 11.03
CA LEU A 25 7.29 7.17 10.67
C LEU A 25 7.86 5.77 10.85
N ARG A 26 7.43 5.05 11.89
CA ARG A 26 7.88 3.69 12.16
C ARG A 26 7.33 2.72 11.12
N ILE A 27 6.05 2.82 10.79
CA ILE A 27 5.41 1.99 9.75
C ILE A 27 6.04 2.25 8.39
N TYR A 28 6.24 3.53 8.04
CA TYR A 28 6.88 3.90 6.78
C TYR A 28 8.33 3.41 6.71
N GLY A 29 9.11 3.56 7.79
CA GLY A 29 10.48 3.05 7.87
C GLY A 29 10.55 1.53 7.68
N TYR A 30 9.61 0.80 8.29
CA TYR A 30 9.48 -0.65 8.11
C TYR A 30 9.20 -1.02 6.65
N ILE A 31 8.25 -0.35 5.99
CA ILE A 31 7.92 -0.59 4.57
C ILE A 31 9.12 -0.26 3.68
N ARG A 32 9.76 0.89 3.90
CA ARG A 32 10.93 1.33 3.12
C ARG A 32 12.10 0.35 3.22
N ALA A 33 12.26 -0.34 4.35
CA ALA A 33 13.28 -1.38 4.49
C ALA A 33 12.99 -2.64 3.65
N LEU A 34 11.74 -2.85 3.22
CA LEU A 34 11.29 -4.04 2.49
C LEU A 34 11.04 -3.80 1.00
N VAL A 35 11.07 -2.53 0.55
CA VAL A 35 10.77 -2.12 -0.82
C VAL A 35 12.01 -1.48 -1.46
N PRO A 36 12.41 -1.85 -2.70
CA PRO A 36 13.65 -1.36 -3.31
C PRO A 36 13.60 0.11 -3.73
N HIS A 37 12.43 0.59 -4.17
CA HIS A 37 12.24 1.94 -4.70
C HIS A 37 11.41 2.79 -3.74
N SER A 38 11.75 4.07 -3.60
CA SER A 38 11.05 4.98 -2.68
C SER A 38 9.62 5.28 -3.14
N SER A 39 9.38 5.38 -4.46
CA SER A 39 8.04 5.57 -5.02
C SER A 39 7.10 4.42 -4.64
N ASP A 40 7.58 3.19 -4.77
CA ASP A 40 6.82 1.99 -4.44
C ASP A 40 6.50 1.94 -2.94
N ALA A 41 7.40 2.45 -2.09
CA ALA A 41 7.18 2.51 -0.64
C ALA A 41 6.03 3.47 -0.28
N ASP A 42 5.90 4.60 -0.99
CA ASP A 42 4.79 5.54 -0.80
C ASP A 42 3.45 4.89 -1.18
N ASP A 43 3.38 4.22 -2.33
CA ASP A 43 2.16 3.53 -2.80
C ASP A 43 1.75 2.39 -1.86
N VAL A 44 2.73 1.61 -1.39
CA VAL A 44 2.51 0.55 -0.42
C VAL A 44 2.04 1.14 0.91
N TYR A 45 2.65 2.23 1.39
CA TYR A 45 2.24 2.88 2.63
C TYR A 45 0.80 3.39 2.55
N GLN A 46 0.39 3.99 1.44
CA GLN A 46 -1.00 4.41 1.23
C GLN A 46 -1.97 3.21 1.28
N SER A 47 -1.61 2.11 0.61
CA SER A 47 -2.40 0.87 0.62
C SER A 47 -2.53 0.26 2.01
N VAL A 48 -1.46 0.32 2.81
CA VAL A 48 -1.46 -0.10 4.22
C VAL A 48 -2.40 0.78 5.03
N CYS A 49 -2.33 2.11 4.91
CA CYS A 49 -3.23 3.03 5.61
C CYS A 49 -4.71 2.73 5.32
N LEU A 50 -5.05 2.50 4.05
CA LEU A 50 -6.42 2.16 3.63
C LEU A 50 -6.87 0.81 4.21
N THR A 51 -5.97 -0.17 4.27
CA THR A 51 -6.28 -1.49 4.82
C THR A 51 -6.45 -1.42 6.34
N LEU A 52 -5.60 -0.68 7.04
CA LEU A 52 -5.71 -0.43 8.48
C LEU A 52 -7.04 0.24 8.81
N TRP A 53 -7.43 1.27 8.04
CA TRP A 53 -8.71 1.94 8.22
C TRP A 53 -9.89 0.99 8.12
N LYS A 54 -9.93 0.18 7.05
CA LYS A 54 -11.02 -0.80 6.82
C LYS A 54 -11.11 -1.83 7.94
N LYS A 55 -9.98 -2.21 8.52
CA LYS A 55 -9.88 -3.23 9.59
C LYS A 55 -9.84 -2.64 10.99
N PHE A 56 -9.94 -1.31 11.15
CA PHE A 56 -9.77 -0.68 12.46
C PHE A 56 -10.90 -1.07 13.42
N ALA A 57 -12.10 -1.36 12.92
CA ALA A 57 -13.19 -1.89 13.73
C ALA A 57 -12.90 -3.27 14.36
N GLU A 58 -11.95 -4.02 13.80
CA GLU A 58 -11.50 -5.33 14.29
C GLU A 58 -10.23 -5.22 15.16
N PHE A 59 -9.67 -4.02 15.31
CA PHE A 59 -8.45 -3.82 16.06
C PHE A 59 -8.71 -3.97 17.56
N ASP A 60 -7.90 -4.81 18.20
CA ASP A 60 -7.88 -4.98 19.65
C ASP A 60 -7.04 -3.87 20.31
N PRO A 61 -7.62 -2.96 21.10
CA PRO A 61 -6.90 -1.88 21.77
C PRO A 61 -5.85 -2.35 22.79
N GLU A 62 -5.91 -3.60 23.27
CA GLU A 62 -4.89 -4.14 24.17
C GLU A 62 -3.59 -4.50 23.43
N ARG A 63 -3.66 -4.62 22.09
CA ARG A 63 -2.51 -4.94 21.25
C ARG A 63 -1.77 -3.67 20.83
N ASP A 64 -0.44 -3.76 20.75
CA ASP A 64 0.38 -2.71 20.15
C ASP A 64 0.02 -2.51 18.65
N PHE A 65 -0.41 -1.29 18.34
CA PHE A 65 -0.86 -0.89 17.00
C PHE A 65 0.24 -1.04 15.94
N PHE A 66 1.50 -0.77 16.29
CA PHE A 66 2.61 -0.88 15.37
C PHE A 66 2.85 -2.34 14.96
N PHE A 67 2.84 -3.28 15.90
CA PHE A 67 2.97 -4.71 15.58
C PHE A 67 1.80 -5.24 14.73
N TRP A 68 0.59 -4.77 14.97
CA TRP A 68 -0.56 -5.08 14.11
C TRP A 68 -0.38 -4.51 12.70
N ALA A 69 0.05 -3.24 12.60
CA ALA A 69 0.29 -2.57 11.34
C ALA A 69 1.43 -3.20 10.52
N CYS A 70 2.51 -3.66 11.17
CA CYS A 70 3.59 -4.39 10.52
C CYS A 70 3.11 -5.67 9.84
N GLY A 71 2.17 -6.41 10.46
CA GLY A 71 1.57 -7.59 9.85
C GLY A 71 0.86 -7.27 8.54
N ILE A 72 0.02 -6.23 8.54
CA ILE A 72 -0.65 -5.75 7.34
C ILE A 72 0.36 -5.25 6.30
N ALA A 73 1.34 -4.45 6.72
CA ALA A 73 2.39 -3.93 5.85
C ALA A 73 3.18 -5.03 5.15
N TYR A 74 3.57 -6.08 5.88
CA TYR A 74 4.29 -7.21 5.32
C TYR A 74 3.52 -7.88 4.16
N TYR A 75 2.24 -8.18 4.37
CA TYR A 75 1.42 -8.81 3.31
C TYR A 75 1.19 -7.87 2.13
N THR A 76 0.99 -6.57 2.37
CA THR A 76 0.86 -5.57 1.30
C THR A 76 2.13 -5.47 0.47
N VAL A 77 3.31 -5.43 1.10
CA VAL A 77 4.62 -5.46 0.39
C VAL A 77 4.77 -6.75 -0.42
N CYS A 78 4.47 -7.92 0.16
CA CYS A 78 4.54 -9.19 -0.57
C CYS A 78 3.62 -9.20 -1.79
N ASN A 79 2.43 -8.62 -1.67
CA ASN A 79 1.50 -8.52 -2.78
C ASN A 79 2.02 -7.58 -3.88
N HIS A 80 2.51 -6.40 -3.49
CA HIS A 80 3.10 -5.43 -4.41
C HIS A 80 4.27 -6.05 -5.19
N ARG A 81 5.22 -6.69 -4.50
CA ARG A 81 6.37 -7.36 -5.15
C ARG A 81 5.95 -8.45 -6.14
N ARG A 82 4.87 -9.19 -5.86
CA ARG A 82 4.33 -10.19 -6.80
C ARG A 82 3.74 -9.52 -8.05
N SER A 83 2.96 -8.45 -7.88
CA SER A 83 2.36 -7.71 -9.00
C SER A 83 3.44 -7.10 -9.91
N THR A 84 4.40 -6.37 -9.33
CA THR A 84 5.48 -5.73 -10.08
C THR A 84 6.34 -6.74 -10.84
N ARG A 85 6.57 -7.92 -10.26
CA ARG A 85 7.28 -9.01 -10.95
C ARG A 85 6.47 -9.55 -12.14
N HIS A 86 5.16 -9.75 -11.97
CA HIS A 86 4.30 -10.18 -13.08
C HIS A 86 4.31 -9.15 -14.20
N ASP A 87 4.07 -7.87 -13.89
CA ASP A 87 4.06 -6.80 -14.88
C ASP A 87 5.40 -6.74 -15.63
N ARG A 88 6.53 -6.79 -14.92
CA ARG A 88 7.86 -6.78 -15.54
C ARG A 88 8.07 -7.96 -16.50
N HIS A 89 7.53 -9.14 -16.21
CA HIS A 89 7.58 -10.28 -17.13
C HIS A 89 6.70 -10.07 -18.36
N PHE A 90 5.50 -9.48 -18.22
CA PHE A 90 4.63 -9.15 -19.36
C PHE A 90 5.24 -8.08 -20.28
N PHE A 91 5.87 -7.04 -19.70
CA PHE A 91 6.50 -5.98 -20.47
C PHE A 91 7.74 -6.45 -21.24
N ASN A 92 8.45 -7.50 -20.79
CA ASN A 92 9.76 -7.87 -21.32
C ASN A 92 9.72 -8.68 -22.63
N GLN A 93 8.58 -9.20 -23.06
CA GLN A 93 8.53 -10.09 -24.24
C GLN A 93 7.73 -9.45 -25.39
N GLU A 94 6.42 -9.32 -25.23
CA GLU A 94 5.54 -8.95 -26.34
C GLU A 94 5.56 -7.44 -26.65
N LEU A 95 5.71 -6.59 -25.63
CA LEU A 95 5.71 -5.14 -25.82
C LEU A 95 7.03 -4.63 -26.39
N ILE A 96 8.17 -5.23 -26.01
CA ILE A 96 9.47 -4.88 -26.59
C ILE A 96 9.48 -5.22 -28.09
N GLU A 97 8.95 -6.39 -28.47
CA GLU A 97 8.84 -6.82 -29.88
C GLU A 97 7.95 -5.87 -30.70
N LYS A 98 6.77 -5.49 -30.18
CA LYS A 98 5.87 -4.53 -30.86
C LYS A 98 6.43 -3.11 -30.93
N MET A 99 7.15 -2.66 -29.91
CA MET A 99 7.82 -1.35 -29.90
C MET A 99 9.07 -1.32 -30.81
N SER A 100 9.68 -2.47 -31.08
CA SER A 100 10.76 -2.63 -32.07
C SER A 100 10.22 -2.51 -33.50
N GLN A 101 9.15 -3.24 -33.83
CA GLN A 101 8.54 -3.22 -35.17
C GLN A 101 8.03 -1.83 -35.59
N LYS A 102 7.53 -1.03 -34.63
CA LYS A 102 7.00 0.32 -34.92
C LYS A 102 8.10 1.35 -35.22
N ARG A 103 9.37 1.04 -34.95
CA ARG A 103 10.51 1.93 -35.21
C ARG A 103 11.17 1.69 -36.57
N GLU A 104 11.13 0.45 -37.06
CA GLU A 104 11.66 0.09 -38.39
C GLU A 104 10.81 0.66 -39.54
N GLN A 105 9.49 0.77 -39.36
CA GLN A 105 8.59 1.37 -40.35
C GLN A 105 8.80 2.89 -40.56
N HIS A 106 9.44 3.57 -39.62
CA HIS A 106 9.69 5.02 -39.70
C HIS A 106 11.09 5.36 -40.24
N LEU A 107 11.93 4.36 -40.53
CA LEU A 107 13.28 4.52 -41.13
C LEU A 107 13.33 4.15 -42.62
N SER A 108 12.22 3.68 -43.20
CA SER A 108 12.11 3.30 -44.62
C SER A 108 11.04 4.13 -45.36
N ASN A 109 10.93 5.43 -45.05
CA ASN A 109 10.13 6.39 -45.82
C ASN A 109 10.91 7.69 -45.99
#